data_AF-A0A0K1PVM1-F1
#
_entry.id   AF-A0A0K1PVM1-F1
#
_cell.length_a   1.000
_cell.length_b   1.000
_cell.length_c   1.000
_cell.angle_alpha   90.00
_cell.angle_beta   90.00
_cell.angle_gamma   90.00
#
_symmetry.space_group_name_H-M   'P 1'
#
loop_
_entity.id
_entity.type
_entity.pdbx_description
1 polymer ?
#
loop_
_entity_poly.entity_id
_entity_poly.type
_entity_poly.pdbx_seq_one_letter_code
_entity_poly.pdbx_strand_id
1 'polypeptide(L)'
;MKRFVRIARASVAALALLVPAAVAEAVSKSPPPPPLAPLPMLPSVSRVRVEVVRGQPQKLLVIEEVNLPRGDWKGESLDFYVAFGAPGAPRAVDVRLLKVADGSLEAEEEDTGEAVASERAARRPHSAYPLLGRDTMAGIVLHLKKEALARAFAPGKMATVRVRTVLDLPEPDAEGARSLVVRLGASRGTPLTLGRISATTSPSGSSGGTNVVRAEARLCGPDAESRLLAVGISPKPASPSAPAESLIAPVLAVRHASDDLCVRVWTSP
;
A
#
# COMPACT_ATOMS: atom_id res chain seq x y z
N MET A 1 -69.35 -55.30 2.12
CA MET A 1 -69.03 -56.74 2.11
C MET A 1 -67.53 -56.91 1.92
N LYS A 2 -66.91 -57.75 2.76
CA LYS A 2 -65.56 -58.37 2.67
C LYS A 2 -64.35 -57.40 2.77
N ARG A 3 -63.46 -57.41 3.77
CA ARG A 3 -62.70 -58.41 4.58
C ARG A 3 -61.23 -58.56 4.12
N PHE A 4 -60.32 -58.31 5.07
CA PHE A 4 -58.93 -58.80 5.23
C PHE A 4 -57.89 -58.33 4.17
N VAL A 5 -56.59 -58.14 4.45
CA VAL A 5 -55.66 -58.81 5.38
C VAL A 5 -54.55 -57.81 5.82
N ARG A 6 -54.18 -57.81 7.11
CA ARG A 6 -52.93 -57.24 7.64
C ARG A 6 -51.76 -58.18 7.32
N ILE A 7 -50.63 -57.66 6.85
CA ILE A 7 -49.33 -58.33 7.03
C ILE A 7 -48.34 -57.32 7.58
N ALA A 8 -47.96 -57.55 8.84
CA ALA A 8 -46.85 -56.91 9.52
C ALA A 8 -45.53 -57.47 8.97
N ARG A 9 -44.55 -56.60 8.74
CA ARG A 9 -43.14 -56.97 8.78
C ARG A 9 -42.37 -55.91 9.57
N ALA A 10 -41.97 -56.35 10.76
CA ALA A 10 -40.90 -55.76 11.55
C ALA A 10 -39.54 -56.11 10.93
N SER A 11 -38.50 -55.44 11.45
CA SER A 11 -37.05 -55.72 11.33
C SER A 11 -36.31 -54.74 10.41
N VAL A 12 -35.16 -54.16 10.76
CA VAL A 12 -34.30 -54.15 11.95
C VAL A 12 -33.51 -52.84 11.83
N ALA A 13 -33.47 -52.03 12.89
CA ALA A 13 -32.66 -50.83 12.95
C ALA A 13 -31.19 -51.23 13.19
N ALA A 14 -30.32 -51.01 12.20
CA ALA A 14 -28.88 -51.14 12.37
C ALA A 14 -28.33 -49.84 12.99
N LEU A 15 -28.08 -49.88 14.29
CA LEU A 15 -27.45 -48.80 15.05
C LEU A 15 -25.94 -48.82 14.76
N ALA A 16 -25.49 -47.96 13.83
CA ALA A 16 -24.07 -47.76 13.57
C ALA A 16 -23.48 -46.83 14.65
N LEU A 17 -22.69 -47.40 15.55
CA LEU A 17 -21.84 -46.68 16.50
C LEU A 17 -20.74 -45.92 15.73
N LEU A 18 -20.94 -44.62 15.51
CA LEU A 18 -19.88 -43.71 15.10
C LEU A 18 -19.02 -43.35 16.33
N VAL A 19 -17.82 -43.91 16.37
CA VAL A 19 -16.75 -43.53 17.29
C VAL A 19 -16.16 -42.20 16.82
N PRO A 20 -16.21 -41.10 17.60
CA PRO A 20 -15.46 -39.90 17.27
C PRO A 20 -13.99 -40.14 17.62
N ALA A 21 -13.16 -40.37 16.61
CA ALA A 21 -11.71 -40.29 16.75
C ALA A 21 -11.35 -38.81 16.98
N ALA A 22 -11.26 -38.40 18.24
CA ALA A 22 -10.68 -37.13 18.63
C ALA A 22 -9.17 -37.18 18.35
N VAL A 23 -8.78 -36.75 17.15
CA VAL A 23 -7.38 -36.47 16.83
C VAL A 23 -7.03 -35.19 17.58
N ALA A 24 -6.45 -35.35 18.76
CA ALA A 24 -5.80 -34.26 19.47
C ALA A 24 -4.56 -33.86 18.66
N GLU A 25 -4.70 -32.86 17.79
CA GLU A 25 -3.57 -32.14 17.20
C GLU A 25 -2.78 -31.50 18.35
N ALA A 26 -1.70 -32.18 18.75
CA ALA A 26 -0.68 -31.59 19.57
C ALA A 26 -0.07 -30.44 18.76
N VAL A 27 -0.54 -29.22 19.04
CA VAL A 27 0.04 -27.97 18.53
C VAL A 27 1.47 -27.90 19.05
N SER A 28 2.41 -28.45 18.28
CA SER A 28 3.83 -28.26 18.48
C SER A 28 4.09 -26.76 18.36
N LYS A 29 4.25 -26.09 19.51
CA LYS A 29 4.67 -24.69 19.57
C LYS A 29 6.11 -24.63 19.08
N SER A 30 6.30 -24.48 17.77
CA SER A 30 7.59 -24.11 17.22
C SER A 30 8.08 -22.84 17.94
N PRO A 31 9.34 -22.80 18.39
CA PRO A 31 9.89 -21.62 19.03
C PRO A 31 9.75 -20.40 18.11
N PRO A 32 9.50 -19.21 18.67
CA PRO A 32 9.33 -18.00 17.87
C PRO A 32 10.61 -17.74 17.05
N PRO A 33 10.47 -17.32 15.78
CA PRO A 33 11.64 -17.02 14.95
C PRO A 33 12.47 -15.91 15.58
N PRO A 34 13.81 -15.91 15.39
CA PRO A 34 14.67 -14.85 15.89
C PRO A 34 14.26 -13.49 15.30
N PRO A 35 14.41 -12.39 16.06
CA PRO A 35 14.09 -11.06 15.56
C PRO A 35 15.03 -10.68 14.41
N LEU A 36 14.51 -9.92 13.45
CA LEU A 36 15.33 -9.38 12.37
C LEU A 36 16.43 -8.47 12.93
N ALA A 37 17.59 -8.53 12.29
CA ALA A 37 18.67 -7.58 12.54
C ALA A 37 18.17 -6.14 12.30
N PRO A 38 18.84 -5.13 12.87
CA PRO A 38 18.66 -3.73 12.47
C PRO A 38 18.65 -3.55 10.95
N LEU A 39 17.67 -2.80 10.42
CA LEU A 39 17.72 -2.38 9.02
C LEU A 39 18.97 -1.51 8.82
N PRO A 40 19.85 -1.80 7.84
CA PRO A 40 21.13 -1.12 7.69
C PRO A 40 21.01 0.25 6.98
N MET A 41 19.79 0.74 6.80
CA MET A 41 19.47 1.97 6.08
C MET A 41 18.31 2.70 6.77
N LEU A 42 18.17 3.99 6.45
CA LEU A 42 17.08 4.85 6.92
C LEU A 42 16.22 5.27 5.73
N PRO A 43 15.12 4.54 5.44
CA PRO A 43 14.25 4.87 4.33
C PRO A 43 13.56 6.24 4.49
N SER A 44 13.08 6.79 3.39
CA SER A 44 12.21 7.97 3.38
C SER A 44 11.19 7.88 2.26
N VAL A 45 9.95 8.32 2.49
CA VAL A 45 8.94 8.44 1.43
C VAL A 45 9.21 9.71 0.66
N SER A 46 9.83 9.61 -0.51
CA SER A 46 10.14 10.78 -1.35
C SER A 46 8.87 11.38 -1.93
N ARG A 47 7.96 10.52 -2.39
CA ARG A 47 6.77 10.96 -3.11
C ARG A 47 5.57 10.04 -2.90
N VAL A 48 4.42 10.66 -2.77
CA VAL A 48 3.11 10.01 -2.95
C VAL A 48 2.39 10.70 -4.10
N ARG A 49 2.03 9.95 -5.14
CA ARG A 49 1.25 10.46 -6.27
C ARG A 49 -0.05 9.68 -6.40
N VAL A 50 -1.15 10.40 -6.54
CA VAL A 50 -2.48 9.86 -6.80
C VAL A 50 -2.91 10.26 -8.19
N GLU A 51 -3.12 9.29 -9.06
CA GLU A 51 -3.50 9.53 -10.45
C GLU A 51 -4.89 8.98 -10.74
N VAL A 52 -5.78 9.84 -11.23
CA VAL A 52 -7.08 9.41 -11.78
C VAL A 52 -6.86 9.01 -13.23
N VAL A 53 -7.03 7.71 -13.50
CA VAL A 53 -6.87 7.14 -14.83
C VAL A 53 -8.19 7.24 -15.57
N ARG A 54 -8.18 7.96 -16.70
CA ARG A 54 -9.34 8.10 -17.57
C ARG A 54 -9.69 6.76 -18.21
N GLY A 55 -10.98 6.51 -18.42
CA GLY A 55 -11.50 5.28 -19.00
C GLY A 55 -12.86 4.90 -18.43
N GLN A 56 -13.45 3.83 -18.96
CA GLN A 56 -14.64 3.20 -18.41
C GLN A 56 -14.36 1.71 -18.15
N PRO A 57 -14.34 1.26 -16.87
CA PRO A 57 -14.48 2.05 -15.65
C PRO A 57 -13.23 2.89 -15.34
N GLN A 58 -13.42 4.04 -14.68
CA GLN A 58 -12.32 4.86 -14.17
C GLN A 58 -11.57 4.11 -13.07
N LYS A 59 -10.25 4.32 -13.00
CA LYS A 59 -9.37 3.71 -11.99
C LYS A 59 -8.58 4.78 -11.27
N LEU A 60 -8.10 4.42 -10.09
CA LEU A 60 -7.17 5.23 -9.32
C LEU A 60 -5.82 4.51 -9.27
N LEU A 61 -4.75 5.21 -9.59
CA LEU A 61 -3.38 4.72 -9.47
C LEU A 61 -2.71 5.46 -8.32
N VAL A 62 -2.24 4.72 -7.31
CA VAL A 62 -1.44 5.28 -6.22
C VAL A 62 0.01 4.86 -6.42
N ILE A 63 0.91 5.83 -6.44
CA ILE A 63 2.36 5.62 -6.59
C ILE A 63 3.03 6.09 -5.31
N GLU A 64 3.67 5.15 -4.61
CA GLU A 64 4.47 5.41 -3.41
C GLU A 64 5.93 5.18 -3.77
N GLU A 65 6.76 6.21 -3.61
CA GLU A 65 8.19 6.14 -3.82
C GLU A 65 8.93 6.23 -2.50
N VAL A 66 9.74 5.21 -2.22
CA VAL A 66 10.54 5.12 -1.00
C VAL A 66 12.01 5.09 -1.36
N ASN A 67 12.73 6.12 -0.96
CA ASN A 67 14.18 6.15 -1.09
C ASN A 67 14.81 5.22 -0.06
N LEU A 68 15.78 4.46 -0.53
CA LEU A 68 16.62 3.57 0.22
C LEU A 68 18.06 4.10 0.08
N PRO A 69 18.57 4.89 1.03
CA PRO A 69 19.99 5.20 1.05
C PRO A 69 20.77 3.91 1.32
N ARG A 70 21.92 3.72 0.70
CA ARG A 70 22.74 2.51 0.87
C ARG A 70 23.07 2.25 2.34
N GLY A 71 23.39 3.30 3.11
CA GLY A 71 23.77 3.19 4.51
C GLY A 71 24.88 2.17 4.74
N ASP A 72 24.68 1.29 5.72
CA ASP A 72 25.59 0.22 6.11
C ASP A 72 25.38 -1.09 5.38
N TRP A 73 24.49 -1.13 4.38
CA TRP A 73 24.15 -2.33 3.64
C TRP A 73 25.40 -3.05 3.10
N LYS A 74 25.54 -4.35 3.42
CA LYS A 74 26.75 -5.16 3.17
C LYS A 74 26.61 -6.08 1.96
N GLY A 75 25.60 -5.85 1.11
CA GLY A 75 25.40 -6.66 -0.08
C GLY A 75 24.55 -7.90 0.18
N GLU A 76 23.62 -7.85 1.13
CA GLU A 76 22.61 -8.86 1.37
C GLU A 76 21.32 -8.58 0.57
N SER A 77 20.50 -9.61 0.34
CA SER A 77 19.13 -9.40 -0.15
C SER A 77 18.25 -8.85 0.97
N LEU A 78 17.23 -8.08 0.63
CA LEU A 78 16.30 -7.48 1.58
C LEU A 78 14.87 -7.80 1.20
N ASP A 79 14.08 -8.23 2.18
CA ASP A 79 12.64 -8.37 2.06
C ASP A 79 11.95 -7.23 2.79
N PHE A 80 11.13 -6.45 2.07
CA PHE A 80 10.34 -5.37 2.64
C PHE A 80 8.85 -5.69 2.59
N TYR A 81 8.12 -5.25 3.59
CA TYR A 81 6.67 -5.40 3.65
C TYR A 81 5.97 -4.05 3.48
N VAL A 82 4.99 -4.01 2.57
CA VAL A 82 4.18 -2.84 2.24
C VAL A 82 2.72 -3.20 2.41
N ALA A 83 2.06 -2.62 3.41
CA ALA A 83 0.63 -2.77 3.63
C ALA A 83 -0.20 -1.97 2.62
N PHE A 84 -1.39 -2.46 2.31
CA PHE A 84 -2.33 -1.74 1.45
C PHE A 84 -3.08 -0.63 2.18
N GLY A 85 -3.38 0.42 1.43
CA GLY A 85 -4.23 1.53 1.81
C GLY A 85 -5.72 1.20 1.92
N ALA A 86 -6.53 2.24 2.05
CA ALA A 86 -7.98 2.17 1.84
C ALA A 86 -8.31 2.68 0.42
N PRO A 87 -9.35 2.16 -0.28
CA PRO A 87 -10.50 1.41 0.26
C PRO A 87 -10.31 -0.11 0.43
N GLY A 88 -9.15 -0.67 0.11
CA GLY A 88 -8.90 -2.10 0.30
C GLY A 88 -7.78 -2.66 -0.56
N ALA A 89 -7.86 -3.96 -0.85
CA ALA A 89 -6.85 -4.65 -1.64
C ALA A 89 -6.84 -4.14 -3.10
N PRO A 90 -5.67 -3.83 -3.67
CA PRO A 90 -5.57 -3.35 -5.04
C PRO A 90 -5.84 -4.42 -6.07
N ARG A 91 -6.36 -3.98 -7.22
CA ARG A 91 -6.60 -4.79 -8.43
C ARG A 91 -5.29 -5.30 -9.01
N ALA A 92 -4.28 -4.45 -9.06
CA ALA A 92 -2.94 -4.79 -9.53
C ALA A 92 -1.89 -4.03 -8.73
N VAL A 93 -0.70 -4.61 -8.64
CA VAL A 93 0.48 -3.95 -8.06
C VAL A 93 1.68 -4.19 -8.98
N ASP A 94 2.40 -3.13 -9.30
CA ASP A 94 3.68 -3.17 -10.00
C ASP A 94 4.73 -2.53 -9.09
N VAL A 95 5.88 -3.19 -8.95
CA VAL A 95 6.96 -2.73 -8.07
C VAL A 95 8.24 -2.64 -8.88
N ARG A 96 8.87 -1.46 -8.83
CA ARG A 96 10.10 -1.17 -9.56
C ARG A 96 11.17 -0.68 -8.61
N LEU A 97 12.40 -1.12 -8.85
CA LEU A 97 13.60 -0.60 -8.23
C LEU A 97 14.27 0.36 -9.22
N LEU A 98 14.33 1.63 -8.82
CA LEU A 98 14.88 2.72 -9.61
C LEU A 98 16.29 3.07 -9.11
N LYS A 99 17.12 3.52 -10.04
CA LYS A 99 18.40 4.13 -9.72
C LYS A 99 18.15 5.59 -9.37
N VAL A 100 18.91 6.12 -8.41
CA VAL A 100 18.97 7.56 -8.21
C VAL A 100 20.38 8.04 -8.56
N ALA A 101 20.45 9.06 -9.40
CA ALA A 101 21.71 9.67 -9.80
C ALA A 101 22.43 10.30 -8.60
N ASP A 102 23.75 10.44 -8.69
CA ASP A 102 24.52 11.12 -7.66
C ASP A 102 24.07 12.58 -7.49
N GLY A 103 23.91 13.02 -6.24
CA GLY A 103 23.36 14.34 -5.91
C GLY A 103 21.85 14.51 -6.11
N SER A 104 21.15 13.58 -6.76
CA SER A 104 19.69 13.62 -6.89
C SER A 104 19.01 13.15 -5.61
N LEU A 105 17.88 13.78 -5.27
CA LEU A 105 17.08 13.42 -4.10
C LEU A 105 15.97 12.42 -4.42
N GLU A 106 15.61 12.26 -5.70
CA GLU A 106 14.52 11.40 -6.16
C GLU A 106 14.87 10.80 -7.52
N ALA A 107 14.24 9.67 -7.86
CA ALA A 107 14.26 9.13 -9.22
C ALA A 107 13.40 9.98 -10.16
N GLU A 108 13.64 9.88 -11.47
CA GLU A 108 12.85 10.59 -12.47
C GLU A 108 11.48 9.92 -12.65
N GLU A 109 10.47 10.70 -13.04
CA GLU A 109 9.11 10.14 -13.18
C GLU A 109 9.04 9.07 -14.29
N GLU A 110 9.81 9.30 -15.35
CA GLU A 110 9.83 8.48 -16.57
C GLU A 110 10.71 7.23 -16.41
N ASP A 111 11.46 7.11 -15.31
CA ASP A 111 12.32 5.95 -15.05
C ASP A 111 11.49 4.66 -14.98
N THR A 112 11.84 3.71 -15.85
CA THR A 112 11.14 2.41 -15.91
C THR A 112 11.58 1.47 -14.80
N GLY A 113 12.86 1.52 -14.41
CA GLY A 113 13.43 0.69 -13.35
C GLY A 113 13.51 -0.80 -13.63
N GLU A 114 14.09 -1.53 -12.68
CA GLU A 114 14.12 -3.00 -12.67
C GLU A 114 12.88 -3.55 -11.96
N ALA A 115 12.24 -4.59 -12.51
CA ALA A 115 11.08 -5.23 -11.87
C ALA A 115 11.47 -5.93 -10.56
N VAL A 116 10.69 -5.72 -9.51
CA VAL A 116 10.86 -6.36 -8.22
C VAL A 116 9.82 -7.46 -8.05
N ALA A 117 10.28 -8.66 -7.69
CA ALA A 117 9.37 -9.75 -7.36
C ALA A 117 8.60 -9.39 -6.08
N SER A 118 7.29 -9.65 -6.08
CA SER A 118 6.44 -9.43 -4.92
C SER A 118 5.41 -10.52 -4.72
N GLU A 119 5.07 -10.78 -3.46
CA GLU A 119 4.08 -11.78 -3.04
C GLU A 119 3.02 -11.11 -2.16
N ARG A 120 1.73 -11.46 -2.36
CA ARG A 120 0.66 -10.98 -1.48
C ARG A 120 0.74 -11.69 -0.12
N ALA A 121 0.59 -10.92 0.95
CA ALA A 121 0.58 -11.45 2.31
C ALA A 121 -0.58 -10.87 3.11
N ALA A 122 -1.28 -11.73 3.86
CA ALA A 122 -2.39 -11.32 4.73
C ALA A 122 -1.93 -10.47 5.92
N ARG A 123 -0.65 -10.61 6.30
CA ARG A 123 0.07 -9.87 7.35
C ARG A 123 1.56 -9.95 7.08
N ARG A 124 2.35 -9.08 7.72
CA ARG A 124 3.80 -9.06 7.56
C ARG A 124 4.43 -10.39 8.03
N PRO A 125 5.21 -11.10 7.20
CA PRO A 125 6.03 -12.20 7.65
C PRO A 125 7.17 -11.72 8.56
N HIS A 126 7.55 -12.54 9.54
CA HIS A 126 8.64 -12.21 10.47
C HIS A 126 10.00 -11.99 9.78
N SER A 127 10.19 -12.55 8.58
CA SER A 127 11.40 -12.40 7.77
C SER A 127 11.49 -11.07 7.00
N ALA A 128 10.42 -10.29 6.91
CA ALA A 128 10.37 -9.06 6.14
C ALA A 128 10.42 -7.80 7.04
N TYR A 129 11.20 -6.81 6.65
CA TYR A 129 11.25 -5.51 7.29
C TYR A 129 9.97 -4.72 7.02
N PRO A 130 9.32 -4.12 8.03
CA PRO A 130 8.20 -3.22 7.77
C PRO A 130 8.71 -1.98 7.02
N LEU A 131 8.11 -1.67 5.87
CA LEU A 131 8.43 -0.48 5.11
C LEU A 131 7.29 0.54 5.14
N LEU A 132 6.08 0.13 4.77
CA LEU A 132 4.90 0.99 4.75
C LEU A 132 3.72 0.32 5.48
N GLY A 133 3.04 1.07 6.32
CA GLY A 133 1.89 0.65 7.11
C GLY A 133 2.20 -0.36 8.21
N ARG A 134 1.13 -0.90 8.81
CA ARG A 134 1.19 -1.77 9.99
C ARG A 134 1.34 -3.24 9.62
N ASP A 135 1.99 -4.00 10.50
CA ASP A 135 2.28 -5.42 10.29
C ASP A 135 1.05 -6.34 10.36
N THR A 136 -0.03 -5.89 11.00
CA THR A 136 -1.31 -6.61 11.09
C THR A 136 -2.20 -6.46 9.86
N MET A 137 -1.81 -5.66 8.87
CA MET A 137 -2.62 -5.36 7.70
C MET A 137 -2.35 -6.34 6.55
N ALA A 138 -3.21 -6.36 5.54
CA ALA A 138 -2.92 -7.07 4.29
C ALA A 138 -2.02 -6.20 3.39
N GLY A 139 -1.13 -6.83 2.64
CA GLY A 139 -0.13 -6.13 1.84
C GLY A 139 0.63 -7.04 0.87
N ILE A 140 1.86 -6.63 0.55
CA ILE A 140 2.83 -7.39 -0.23
C ILE A 140 4.19 -7.45 0.46
N VAL A 141 4.93 -8.52 0.19
CA VAL A 141 6.37 -8.63 0.45
C VAL A 141 7.10 -8.33 -0.85
N LEU A 142 8.12 -7.49 -0.78
CA LEU A 142 9.00 -7.08 -1.87
C LEU A 142 10.33 -7.79 -1.70
N HIS A 143 10.78 -8.53 -2.71
CA HIS A 143 12.03 -9.27 -2.67
C HIS A 143 13.13 -8.54 -3.44
N LEU A 144 13.91 -7.73 -2.74
CA LEU A 144 15.02 -6.98 -3.32
C LEU A 144 16.29 -7.83 -3.32
N LYS A 145 16.59 -8.42 -4.48
CA LYS A 145 17.79 -9.23 -4.67
C LYS A 145 19.05 -8.38 -4.53
N LYS A 146 20.08 -8.95 -3.92
CA LYS A 146 21.42 -8.36 -3.79
C LYS A 146 21.91 -7.70 -5.08
N GLU A 147 21.83 -8.39 -6.21
CA GLU A 147 22.40 -7.92 -7.48
C GLU A 147 21.62 -6.70 -8.01
N ALA A 148 20.30 -6.69 -7.83
CA ALA A 148 19.43 -5.58 -8.22
C ALA A 148 19.73 -4.34 -7.35
N LEU A 149 19.84 -4.52 -6.03
CA LEU A 149 20.24 -3.46 -5.10
C LEU A 149 21.63 -2.90 -5.41
N ALA A 150 22.61 -3.78 -5.68
CA ALA A 150 23.96 -3.36 -6.02
C ALA A 150 23.98 -2.49 -7.29
N ARG A 151 23.21 -2.87 -8.32
CA ARG A 151 23.04 -2.07 -9.54
C ARG A 151 22.31 -0.75 -9.29
N ALA A 152 21.28 -0.77 -8.46
CA ALA A 152 20.48 0.42 -8.16
C ALA A 152 21.28 1.47 -7.38
N PHE A 153 22.16 1.03 -6.45
CA PHE A 153 23.04 1.90 -5.68
C PHE A 153 24.31 2.36 -6.42
N ALA A 154 24.62 1.78 -7.58
CA ALA A 154 25.85 2.08 -8.29
C ALA A 154 26.01 3.58 -8.64
N PRO A 155 24.97 4.30 -9.10
CA PRO A 155 25.12 5.70 -9.54
C PRO A 155 25.32 6.69 -8.40
N GLY A 156 24.45 6.67 -7.38
CA GLY A 156 24.43 7.72 -6.34
C GLY A 156 24.33 7.21 -4.90
N LYS A 157 24.60 5.92 -4.64
CA LYS A 157 24.43 5.29 -3.31
C LYS A 157 23.01 5.38 -2.75
N MET A 158 22.02 5.61 -3.61
CA MET A 158 20.61 5.63 -3.27
C MET A 158 19.82 4.91 -4.36
N ALA A 159 18.79 4.19 -3.94
CA ALA A 159 17.81 3.57 -4.82
C ALA A 159 16.42 4.03 -4.40
N THR A 160 15.45 3.93 -5.30
CA THR A 160 14.05 4.20 -4.97
C THR A 160 13.23 2.96 -5.28
N VAL A 161 12.43 2.51 -4.31
CA VAL A 161 11.38 1.52 -4.56
C VAL A 161 10.12 2.28 -4.93
N ARG A 162 9.63 2.09 -6.15
CA ARG A 162 8.37 2.62 -6.64
C ARG A 162 7.32 1.53 -6.60
N VAL A 163 6.31 1.71 -5.75
CA VAL A 163 5.15 0.82 -5.64
C VAL A 163 3.98 1.50 -6.35
N ARG A 164 3.46 0.87 -7.40
CA ARG A 164 2.31 1.34 -8.18
C ARG A 164 1.13 0.44 -7.89
N THR A 165 0.08 0.95 -7.26
CA THR A 165 -1.13 0.19 -6.95
C THR A 165 -2.33 0.70 -7.74
N VAL A 166 -3.04 -0.20 -8.40
CA VAL A 166 -4.28 0.10 -9.12
C VAL A 166 -5.47 -0.22 -8.24
N LEU A 167 -6.31 0.78 -7.98
CA LEU A 167 -7.52 0.70 -7.19
C LEU A 167 -8.74 0.98 -8.06
N ASP A 168 -9.88 0.44 -7.65
CA ASP A 168 -11.14 0.97 -8.14
C ASP A 168 -11.32 2.40 -7.61
N LEU A 169 -11.90 3.26 -8.43
CA LEU A 169 -12.17 4.62 -8.03
C LEU A 169 -13.25 4.61 -6.93
N PRO A 170 -12.99 5.11 -5.71
CA PRO A 170 -13.99 5.12 -4.64
C PRO A 170 -15.19 5.98 -5.03
N GLU A 171 -16.39 5.60 -4.60
CA GLU A 171 -17.58 6.44 -4.76
C GLU A 171 -17.35 7.83 -4.12
N PRO A 172 -17.85 8.90 -4.76
CA PRO A 172 -17.76 10.23 -4.17
C PRO A 172 -18.65 10.31 -2.92
N ASP A 173 -18.16 11.02 -1.91
CA ASP A 173 -18.95 11.37 -0.74
C ASP A 173 -19.94 12.51 -1.03
N ALA A 174 -20.67 12.96 -0.01
CA ALA A 174 -21.66 14.04 -0.14
C ALA A 174 -21.06 15.38 -0.62
N GLU A 175 -19.75 15.58 -0.45
CA GLU A 175 -19.01 16.76 -0.91
C GLU A 175 -18.42 16.55 -2.33
N GLY A 176 -18.71 15.41 -2.96
CA GLY A 176 -18.14 15.02 -4.24
C GLY A 176 -16.69 14.55 -4.17
N ALA A 177 -16.14 14.38 -2.96
CA ALA A 177 -14.76 13.99 -2.76
C ALA A 177 -14.63 12.47 -2.78
N ARG A 178 -13.55 11.97 -3.38
CA ARG A 178 -13.18 10.56 -3.33
C ARG A 178 -12.03 10.42 -2.36
N SER A 179 -12.24 9.64 -1.30
CA SER A 179 -11.28 9.51 -0.20
C SER A 179 -10.47 8.22 -0.31
N LEU A 180 -9.18 8.31 -0.06
CA LEU A 180 -8.28 7.17 0.05
C LEU A 180 -7.30 7.35 1.21
N VAL A 181 -6.75 6.23 1.68
CA VAL A 181 -5.69 6.23 2.70
C VAL A 181 -4.46 5.61 2.07
N VAL A 182 -3.35 6.34 2.04
CA VAL A 182 -2.04 5.86 1.60
C VAL A 182 -1.21 5.53 2.84
N ARG A 183 -0.56 4.37 2.84
CA ARG A 183 0.17 3.90 4.03
C ARG A 183 1.51 4.58 4.10
N LEU A 184 1.85 5.10 5.26
CA LEU A 184 3.18 5.65 5.49
C LEU A 184 3.99 4.71 6.38
N GLY A 185 5.30 4.84 6.32
CA GLY A 185 6.21 3.99 7.09
C GLY A 185 6.67 4.61 8.39
N ALA A 186 7.20 3.75 9.25
CA ALA A 186 8.07 4.13 10.35
C ALA A 186 9.21 3.10 10.48
N SER A 187 10.41 3.57 10.82
CA SER A 187 11.55 2.73 11.16
C SER A 187 11.83 2.86 12.64
N ARG A 188 11.75 1.74 13.38
CA ARG A 188 12.01 1.68 14.84
C ARG A 188 11.20 2.69 15.66
N GLY A 189 9.95 2.94 15.27
CA GLY A 189 9.09 3.92 15.93
C GLY A 189 9.32 5.37 15.50
N THR A 190 10.27 5.63 14.60
CA THR A 190 10.46 6.95 14.00
C THR A 190 9.74 6.98 12.64
N PRO A 191 8.79 7.90 12.41
CA PRO A 191 8.13 8.03 11.11
C PRO A 191 9.15 8.27 10.00
N LEU A 192 8.95 7.64 8.84
CA LEU A 192 9.74 7.98 7.64
C LEU A 192 9.40 9.43 7.24
N THR A 193 10.35 10.19 6.70
CA THR A 193 10.02 11.52 6.16
C THR A 193 9.09 11.40 4.95
N LEU A 194 8.27 12.44 4.71
CA LEU A 194 7.37 12.53 3.55
C LEU A 194 7.77 13.75 2.71
N GLY A 195 8.25 13.54 1.48
CA GLY A 195 8.74 14.61 0.62
C GLY A 195 7.63 15.40 -0.05
N ARG A 196 6.99 14.82 -1.07
CA ARG A 196 5.99 15.51 -1.91
C ARG A 196 4.72 14.69 -2.09
N ILE A 197 3.60 15.40 -2.21
CA ILE A 197 2.29 14.81 -2.51
C ILE A 197 1.79 15.43 -3.80
N SER A 198 1.33 14.62 -4.74
CA SER A 198 0.71 15.11 -5.97
C SER A 198 -0.56 14.36 -6.35
N ALA A 199 -1.47 15.07 -7.00
CA ALA A 199 -2.68 14.53 -7.58
C ALA A 199 -2.71 14.87 -9.08
N THR A 200 -2.84 13.86 -9.93
CA THR A 200 -2.73 14.02 -11.38
C THR A 200 -3.87 13.36 -12.13
N THR A 201 -4.13 13.81 -13.35
CA THR A 201 -5.02 13.12 -14.29
C THR A 201 -4.17 12.47 -15.38
N SER A 202 -4.46 11.21 -15.72
CA SER A 202 -3.74 10.53 -16.79
C SER A 202 -4.00 11.20 -18.15
N PRO A 203 -2.97 11.44 -18.98
CA PRO A 203 -3.14 12.04 -20.32
C PRO A 203 -3.80 11.10 -21.33
N SER A 204 -3.91 9.81 -21.01
CA SER A 204 -4.46 8.78 -21.90
C SER A 204 -5.99 8.80 -21.91
N GLY A 205 -6.60 9.13 -23.05
CA GLY A 205 -8.05 8.99 -23.28
C GLY A 205 -8.69 10.24 -23.89
N SER A 206 -9.57 10.01 -24.86
CA SER A 206 -10.30 10.98 -25.69
C SER A 206 -10.81 12.22 -24.94
N SER A 207 -10.97 13.31 -25.69
CA SER A 207 -11.15 14.72 -25.30
C SER A 207 -12.31 15.10 -24.36
N GLY A 208 -12.94 14.14 -23.66
CA GLY A 208 -14.00 14.34 -22.68
C GLY A 208 -13.75 13.54 -21.39
N GLY A 209 -12.57 13.74 -20.79
CA GLY A 209 -12.08 12.94 -19.67
C GLY A 209 -12.05 13.69 -18.35
N THR A 210 -12.50 13.00 -17.31
CA THR A 210 -12.55 13.48 -15.94
C THR A 210 -11.18 13.97 -15.44
N ASN A 211 -11.12 15.22 -14.99
CA ASN A 211 -9.92 15.88 -14.48
C ASN A 211 -9.98 16.08 -12.97
N VAL A 212 -8.84 15.89 -12.30
CA VAL A 212 -8.66 16.33 -10.91
C VAL A 212 -8.71 17.86 -10.87
N VAL A 213 -9.70 18.41 -10.16
CA VAL A 213 -9.92 19.86 -10.01
C VAL A 213 -9.54 20.38 -8.63
N ARG A 214 -9.47 19.48 -7.65
CA ARG A 214 -9.08 19.77 -6.27
C ARG A 214 -8.50 18.51 -5.64
N ALA A 215 -7.55 18.69 -4.75
CA ALA A 215 -7.03 17.63 -3.91
C ALA A 215 -6.67 18.19 -2.54
N GLU A 216 -6.93 17.42 -1.51
CA GLU A 216 -6.55 17.71 -0.13
C GLU A 216 -5.80 16.50 0.42
N ALA A 217 -4.81 16.77 1.26
CA ALA A 217 -4.12 15.73 2.00
C ALA A 217 -3.92 16.18 3.45
N ARG A 218 -4.05 15.23 4.38
CA ARG A 218 -3.73 15.41 5.79
C ARG A 218 -3.19 14.11 6.34
N LEU A 219 -2.46 14.22 7.45
CA LEU A 219 -2.12 13.04 8.23
C LEU A 219 -3.39 12.50 8.88
N CYS A 220 -3.47 11.18 9.04
CA CYS A 220 -4.55 10.56 9.77
C CYS A 220 -4.05 9.40 10.63
N GLY A 221 -4.60 9.32 11.82
CA GLY A 221 -4.11 8.52 12.94
C GLY A 221 -4.75 9.04 14.22
N PRO A 222 -4.63 8.30 15.34
CA PRO A 222 -5.19 8.73 16.62
C PRO A 222 -4.60 10.06 17.11
N ASP A 223 -3.32 10.29 16.84
CA ASP A 223 -2.57 11.47 17.28
C ASP A 223 -2.18 12.39 16.12
N ALA A 224 -2.76 12.15 14.93
CA ALA A 224 -2.38 12.87 13.73
C ALA A 224 -2.79 14.34 13.80
N GLU A 225 -1.89 15.21 13.35
CA GLU A 225 -2.17 16.62 13.22
C GLU A 225 -3.25 16.90 12.14
N SER A 226 -4.20 17.79 12.45
CA SER A 226 -5.34 18.08 11.57
C SER A 226 -5.05 19.06 10.43
N ARG A 227 -3.83 19.62 10.35
CA ARG A 227 -3.44 20.63 9.36
C ARG A 227 -3.35 20.03 7.96
N LEU A 228 -3.75 20.81 6.96
CA LEU A 228 -3.67 20.41 5.55
C LEU A 228 -2.22 20.46 5.05
N LEU A 229 -1.86 19.45 4.26
CA LEU A 229 -0.57 19.34 3.58
C LEU A 229 -0.66 19.93 2.18
N ALA A 230 0.43 20.53 1.71
CA ALA A 230 0.52 21.01 0.34
C ALA A 230 0.47 19.84 -0.66
N VAL A 231 -0.43 19.92 -1.64
CA VAL A 231 -0.60 18.94 -2.72
C VAL A 231 -0.40 19.63 -4.07
N GLY A 232 0.52 19.12 -4.89
CA GLY A 232 0.67 19.56 -6.27
C GLY A 232 -0.39 18.95 -7.17
N ILE A 233 -1.15 19.76 -7.91
CA ILE A 233 -2.17 19.28 -8.86
C ILE A 233 -1.67 19.47 -10.29
N SER A 234 -1.76 18.42 -11.11
CA SER A 234 -1.40 18.48 -12.55
C SER A 234 -2.48 17.83 -13.44
N PRO A 235 -2.97 18.51 -14.49
CA PRO A 235 -2.65 19.90 -14.86
C PRO A 235 -3.13 20.90 -13.80
N LYS A 236 -2.51 22.09 -13.75
CA LYS A 236 -2.90 23.14 -12.80
C LYS A 236 -4.36 23.56 -13.06
N PRO A 237 -5.25 23.54 -12.07
CA PRO A 237 -6.65 23.93 -12.26
C PRO A 237 -6.76 25.41 -12.60
N ALA A 238 -7.76 25.76 -13.43
CA ALA A 238 -7.97 27.12 -13.93
C ALA A 238 -8.36 28.14 -12.83
N SER A 239 -8.85 27.67 -11.69
CA SER A 239 -9.16 28.50 -10.52
C SER A 239 -8.54 27.86 -9.27
N PRO A 240 -7.86 28.64 -8.40
CA PRO A 240 -7.34 28.13 -7.14
C PRO A 240 -8.50 27.68 -6.23
N SER A 241 -8.63 26.37 -6.02
CA SER A 241 -9.73 25.75 -5.29
C SER A 241 -9.41 25.54 -3.81
N ALA A 242 -9.05 26.61 -3.09
CA ALA A 242 -9.16 26.73 -1.63
C ALA A 242 -8.78 28.14 -1.15
N PRO A 243 -9.40 28.67 -0.08
CA PRO A 243 -8.83 29.79 0.66
C PRO A 243 -7.44 29.41 1.17
N ALA A 244 -6.56 30.40 1.32
CA ALA A 244 -5.20 30.24 1.83
C ALA A 244 -5.18 29.88 3.33
N GLU A 245 -5.81 28.77 3.72
CA GLU A 245 -5.44 28.09 4.94
C GLU A 245 -3.95 27.75 4.86
N SER A 246 -3.26 27.86 5.99
CA SER A 246 -1.82 27.67 6.08
C SER A 246 -1.45 26.22 5.75
N LEU A 247 -1.31 25.92 4.46
CA LEU A 247 -0.81 24.65 3.97
C LEU A 247 0.62 24.45 4.45
N ILE A 248 0.91 23.24 4.93
CA ILE A 248 2.25 22.88 5.40
C ILE A 248 2.92 22.01 4.37
N ALA A 249 4.20 22.27 4.10
CA ALA A 249 5.00 21.40 3.27
C ALA A 249 5.08 20.01 3.92
N PRO A 250 4.85 18.90 3.21
CA PRO A 250 4.80 17.56 3.81
C PRO A 250 6.03 17.20 4.66
N VAL A 251 7.21 17.70 4.27
CA VAL A 251 8.49 17.48 4.99
C VAL A 251 8.54 18.17 6.36
N LEU A 252 7.73 19.21 6.57
CA LEU A 252 7.64 19.98 7.82
C LEU A 252 6.50 19.52 8.73
N ALA A 253 5.66 18.60 8.27
CA ALA A 253 4.54 18.09 9.06
C ALA A 253 5.06 17.23 10.22
N VAL A 254 4.54 17.49 11.43
CA VAL A 254 4.84 16.65 12.58
C VAL A 254 4.11 15.32 12.41
N ARG A 255 4.84 14.21 12.49
CA ARG A 255 4.30 12.87 12.26
C ARG A 255 4.52 11.95 13.44
N HIS A 256 3.55 11.07 13.65
CA HIS A 256 3.65 9.92 14.54
C HIS A 256 3.85 8.64 13.71
N ALA A 257 4.42 7.60 14.35
CA ALA A 257 4.75 6.35 13.68
C ALA A 257 3.52 5.59 13.15
N SER A 258 2.36 5.87 13.73
CA SER A 258 1.06 5.31 13.34
C SER A 258 0.32 6.14 12.29
N ASP A 259 0.84 7.30 11.91
CA ASP A 259 0.16 8.19 10.99
C ASP A 259 0.28 7.70 9.55
N ASP A 260 -0.87 7.63 8.89
CA ASP A 260 -1.02 7.41 7.46
C ASP A 260 -1.38 8.73 6.76
N LEU A 261 -1.45 8.70 5.43
CA LEU A 261 -1.88 9.85 4.63
C LEU A 261 -3.32 9.67 4.17
N CYS A 262 -4.21 10.56 4.60
CA CYS A 262 -5.57 10.62 4.10
C CYS A 262 -5.64 11.66 2.96
N VAL A 263 -5.99 11.19 1.77
CA VAL A 263 -6.09 12.03 0.57
C VAL A 263 -7.55 12.07 0.11
N ARG A 264 -8.02 13.26 -0.25
CA ARG A 264 -9.32 13.49 -0.87
C ARG A 264 -9.09 14.11 -2.23
N VAL A 265 -9.73 13.58 -3.27
CA VAL A 265 -9.65 14.12 -4.63
C VAL A 265 -11.04 14.42 -5.16
N TRP A 266 -11.20 15.59 -5.79
CA TRP A 266 -12.41 15.96 -6.51
C TRP A 266 -12.13 15.96 -7.99
N THR A 267 -13.10 15.47 -8.74
CA THR A 267 -12.96 15.31 -10.17
C THR A 267 -14.14 15.95 -10.90
N SER A 268 -13.86 16.72 -11.94
CA SER A 268 -14.87 17.22 -12.89
C SER A 268 -14.84 16.35 -14.14
N PRO A 269 -15.98 16.11 -14.82
CA PRO A 269 -16.01 15.57 -16.18
C PRO A 269 -15.06 16.29 -17.14
#